data_AF-A0A7L0LN68-F1
#
_entry.id   AF-A0A7L0LN68-F1
#
_cell.length_a   1.000
_cell.length_b   1.000
_cell.length_c   1.000
_cell.angle_alpha   90.00
_cell.angle_beta   90.00
_cell.angle_gamma   90.00
#
_symmetry.space_group_name_H-M   'P 1'
#
loop_
_entity.id
_entity.type
_entity.pdbx_description
1 polymer ?
#
loop_
_entity_poly.entity_id
_entity_poly.type
_entity_poly.pdbx_seq_one_letter_code
_entity_poly.pdbx_strand_id
1 'polypeptide(L)'
;ASFFGPVARGNPVVDSFEAELRRVLSSLRRLRGATEAKPPQHDLHRHGANTLFNIWIKYKPRLPEWYYNERLVKVGDTLAQIKEYKLALLQCYERYLQQFVSVNLDDVMDDVHHFKSIFFPNGVRDKKAALTFHVLQARGVCIYQMVCSRDRNLQNRESLQTCLSVLTSLQLTMQVALPQENLCWLIYNGTIHIYTICRHLMVMGQSAKVLEYLLWASICMESSIPFLSVHYLTWRATLYTAVCQCYFDCQAGIHGEIFARRGLIKIDELKQLEDISSSMEHTETEKIFREATLKMSVMIFKRAVYESRRKSNSSRQESKVNPRKAVNLSWPRTTTERLLVEMFDGAAAQFLAILEALSDSSRTLLPPHPPAPDEIEIRDVTSELFSSGLEILSGNSLKKENIFVITAGEKGVSGDAAVKFVKLAFSYEEWDVFYSALEFVDNFLQCQDDPTWKKAEIELKLLTLMRPLVFPGKFERSFPVTGDNRKEASTLQGSEKTQTVRNECCSESVKPEDPFHDLMILATTVSSCISTSEQVITEFETFLLNVSLNL
;
A
#
# COMPACT_ATOMS: atom_id res chain seq x y z
N ALA A 1 -41.41 27.54 -22.18
CA ALA A 1 -41.75 27.64 -20.74
C ALA A 1 -40.55 28.17 -19.99
N SER A 2 -40.54 29.49 -19.74
CA SER A 2 -39.74 30.12 -18.69
C SER A 2 -40.19 29.54 -17.34
N PHE A 3 -39.25 29.32 -16.42
CA PHE A 3 -39.53 28.75 -15.10
C PHE A 3 -40.59 29.61 -14.38
N PHE A 4 -41.72 29.00 -14.01
CA PHE A 4 -42.75 29.66 -13.21
C PHE A 4 -43.26 28.66 -12.16
N GLY A 5 -43.20 29.03 -10.88
CA GLY A 5 -43.65 28.22 -9.75
C GLY A 5 -42.54 27.71 -8.83
N PRO A 6 -42.89 27.16 -7.65
CA PRO A 6 -41.92 26.63 -6.69
C PRO A 6 -41.19 25.40 -7.25
N VAL A 7 -39.97 25.16 -6.75
CA VAL A 7 -39.24 23.90 -6.97
C VAL A 7 -39.87 22.82 -6.08
N ALA A 8 -40.98 22.27 -6.54
CA ALA A 8 -41.76 21.26 -5.83
C ALA A 8 -42.26 20.18 -6.79
N ARG A 9 -42.60 19.01 -6.24
CA ARG A 9 -43.26 17.93 -6.99
C ARG A 9 -44.56 18.47 -7.61
N GLY A 10 -44.78 18.18 -8.89
CA GLY A 10 -45.91 18.71 -9.66
C GLY A 10 -45.54 19.90 -10.56
N ASN A 11 -44.32 20.46 -10.45
CA ASN A 11 -43.83 21.42 -11.44
C ASN A 11 -43.37 20.65 -12.69
N PRO A 12 -44.00 20.84 -13.86
CA PRO A 12 -43.74 20.03 -15.06
C PRO A 12 -42.31 20.17 -15.56
N VAL A 13 -41.65 21.32 -15.33
CA VAL A 13 -40.25 21.53 -15.72
C VAL A 13 -39.32 20.72 -14.82
N VAL A 14 -39.58 20.72 -13.51
CA VAL A 14 -38.79 19.96 -12.52
C VAL A 14 -39.00 18.47 -12.70
N ASP A 15 -40.25 18.01 -12.85
CA ASP A 15 -40.57 16.60 -13.00
C ASP A 15 -40.01 16.02 -14.31
N SER A 16 -40.09 16.77 -15.42
CA SER A 16 -39.49 16.37 -16.71
C SER A 16 -37.96 16.31 -16.63
N PHE A 17 -37.34 17.29 -15.97
CA PHE A 17 -35.88 17.30 -15.76
C PHE A 17 -35.41 16.09 -14.93
N GLU A 18 -36.06 15.84 -13.79
CA GLU A 18 -35.74 14.70 -12.92
C GLU A 18 -36.01 13.35 -13.61
N ALA A 19 -37.04 13.27 -14.45
CA ALA A 19 -37.34 12.06 -15.23
C ALA A 19 -36.27 11.79 -16.31
N GLU A 20 -35.86 12.82 -17.05
CA GLU A 20 -34.80 12.71 -18.06
C GLU A 20 -33.46 12.30 -17.43
N LEU A 21 -33.07 12.93 -16.30
CA LEU A 21 -31.85 12.55 -15.57
C LEU A 21 -31.90 11.10 -15.06
N ARG A 22 -33.01 10.68 -14.44
CA ARG A 22 -33.18 9.30 -13.97
C ARG A 22 -33.11 8.30 -15.11
N ARG A 23 -33.68 8.62 -16.28
CA ARG A 23 -33.63 7.76 -17.47
C ARG A 23 -32.20 7.56 -17.97
N VAL A 24 -31.40 8.63 -18.05
CA VAL A 24 -30.00 8.53 -18.48
C VAL A 24 -29.16 7.75 -17.46
N LEU A 25 -29.27 8.08 -16.17
CA LEU A 25 -28.51 7.42 -15.12
C LEU A 25 -28.84 5.94 -14.97
N SER A 26 -30.12 5.57 -15.08
CA SER A 26 -30.53 4.16 -15.06
C SER A 26 -30.02 3.40 -16.29
N SER A 27 -30.01 4.02 -17.47
CA SER A 27 -29.41 3.44 -18.67
C SER A 27 -27.91 3.18 -18.48
N LEU A 28 -27.16 4.15 -17.97
CA LEU A 28 -25.72 4.02 -17.72
C LEU A 28 -25.43 2.94 -16.65
N ARG A 29 -26.23 2.87 -15.58
CA ARG A 29 -26.12 1.82 -14.55
C ARG A 29 -26.38 0.41 -15.10
N ARG A 30 -27.46 0.23 -15.87
CA ARG A 30 -27.83 -1.08 -16.43
C ARG A 30 -26.78 -1.61 -17.39
N LEU A 31 -26.22 -0.74 -18.22
CA LEU A 31 -25.20 -1.15 -19.18
C LEU A 31 -23.87 -1.55 -18.52
N ARG A 32 -23.57 -1.03 -17.32
CA ARG A 32 -22.39 -1.46 -16.55
C ARG A 32 -22.56 -2.84 -15.91
N GLY A 33 -23.81 -3.24 -15.61
CA GLY A 33 -24.12 -4.54 -15.02
C GLY A 33 -24.35 -5.68 -16.03
N ALA A 34 -24.36 -5.39 -17.33
CA ALA A 34 -24.57 -6.40 -18.38
C ALA A 34 -23.23 -7.03 -18.80
N THR A 35 -23.07 -8.33 -18.52
CA THR A 35 -21.86 -9.11 -18.80
C THR A 35 -21.74 -9.58 -20.26
N GLU A 36 -22.79 -9.42 -21.07
CA GLU A 36 -22.82 -9.93 -22.45
C GLU A 36 -22.93 -8.83 -23.52
N ALA A 37 -22.12 -9.00 -24.56
CA ALA A 37 -22.01 -8.21 -25.79
C ALA A 37 -21.95 -6.68 -25.57
N LYS A 38 -20.78 -6.18 -25.13
CA LYS A 38 -20.47 -4.75 -25.10
C LYS A 38 -20.59 -4.15 -26.51
N PRO A 39 -21.48 -3.17 -26.76
CA PRO A 39 -21.29 -2.25 -27.88
C PRO A 39 -19.93 -1.55 -27.72
N PRO A 40 -19.32 -1.03 -28.81
CA PRO A 40 -18.05 -0.32 -28.70
C PRO A 40 -18.17 0.79 -27.65
N GLN A 41 -17.38 0.67 -26.58
CA GLN A 41 -17.42 1.52 -25.38
C GLN A 41 -17.39 3.02 -25.71
N HIS A 42 -16.74 3.36 -26.83
CA HIS A 42 -16.59 4.72 -27.34
C HIS A 42 -17.91 5.38 -27.80
N ASP A 43 -18.82 4.64 -28.45
CA ASP A 43 -20.10 5.19 -28.93
C ASP A 43 -21.11 5.40 -27.79
N LEU A 44 -20.99 4.58 -26.75
CA LEU A 44 -21.82 4.64 -25.55
C LEU A 44 -21.48 5.83 -24.66
N HIS A 45 -20.19 6.06 -24.38
CA HIS A 45 -19.75 7.25 -23.66
C HIS A 45 -20.14 8.52 -24.43
N ARG A 46 -20.05 8.50 -25.77
CA ARG A 46 -20.48 9.62 -26.62
C ARG A 46 -21.98 9.87 -26.52
N HIS A 47 -22.81 8.82 -26.56
CA HIS A 47 -24.25 8.95 -26.41
C HIS A 47 -24.67 9.46 -25.03
N GLY A 48 -24.08 8.91 -23.95
CA GLY A 48 -24.31 9.37 -22.58
C GLY A 48 -23.88 10.83 -22.38
N ALA A 49 -22.69 11.20 -22.86
CA ALA A 49 -22.19 12.57 -22.81
C ALA A 49 -23.10 13.55 -23.56
N ASN A 50 -23.48 13.24 -24.80
CA ASN A 50 -24.36 14.08 -25.60
C ASN A 50 -25.74 14.25 -24.94
N THR A 51 -26.28 13.18 -24.37
CA THR A 51 -27.60 13.23 -23.74
C THR A 51 -27.55 14.10 -22.47
N LEU A 52 -26.56 13.91 -21.59
CA LEU A 52 -26.36 14.77 -20.43
C LEU A 52 -26.13 16.23 -20.82
N PHE A 53 -25.25 16.48 -21.81
CA PHE A 53 -24.98 17.81 -22.35
C PHE A 53 -26.26 18.53 -22.80
N ASN A 54 -27.11 17.83 -23.56
CA ASN A 54 -28.38 18.34 -24.06
C ASN A 54 -29.37 18.63 -22.93
N ILE A 55 -29.48 17.75 -21.93
CA ILE A 55 -30.31 17.97 -20.74
C ILE A 55 -29.85 19.25 -20.03
N TRP A 56 -28.54 19.36 -19.77
CA TRP A 56 -27.99 20.49 -19.05
C TRP A 56 -28.25 21.83 -19.76
N ILE A 57 -28.04 21.90 -21.08
CA ILE A 57 -28.32 23.12 -21.85
C ILE A 57 -29.82 23.43 -21.87
N LYS A 58 -30.67 22.43 -22.09
CA LYS A 58 -32.12 22.58 -22.15
C LYS A 58 -32.71 23.18 -20.87
N TYR A 59 -32.19 22.76 -19.71
CA TYR A 59 -32.76 23.12 -18.41
C TYR A 59 -32.02 24.24 -17.68
N LYS A 60 -30.78 24.59 -18.04
CA LYS A 60 -30.03 25.71 -17.43
C LYS A 60 -30.80 27.04 -17.39
N PRO A 61 -31.44 27.54 -18.49
CA PRO A 61 -32.21 28.78 -18.42
C PRO A 61 -33.61 28.59 -17.83
N ARG A 62 -34.02 27.35 -17.52
CA ARG A 62 -35.38 26.99 -17.08
C ARG A 62 -35.46 26.58 -15.61
N LEU A 63 -34.36 26.64 -14.86
CA LEU A 63 -34.31 26.25 -13.46
C LEU A 63 -33.57 27.32 -12.64
N PRO A 64 -33.90 27.47 -11.34
CA PRO A 64 -33.10 28.28 -10.44
C PRO A 64 -31.67 27.76 -10.38
N GLU A 65 -30.70 28.68 -10.37
CA GLU A 65 -29.27 28.37 -10.40
C GLU A 65 -28.85 27.42 -9.27
N TRP A 66 -29.32 27.67 -8.04
CA TRP A 66 -29.02 26.83 -6.88
C TRP A 66 -29.47 25.38 -7.08
N TYR A 67 -30.67 25.17 -7.62
CA TYR A 67 -31.24 23.85 -7.83
C TYR A 67 -30.53 23.11 -8.96
N TYR A 68 -30.27 23.81 -10.06
CA TYR A 68 -29.51 23.29 -11.19
C TYR A 68 -28.13 22.83 -10.74
N ASN A 69 -27.41 23.67 -9.99
CA ASN A 69 -26.06 23.38 -9.51
C ASN A 69 -26.03 22.21 -8.52
N GLU A 70 -26.95 22.16 -7.56
CA GLU A 70 -27.05 21.03 -6.63
C GLU A 70 -27.29 19.70 -7.36
N ARG A 71 -28.15 19.72 -8.39
CA ARG A 71 -28.47 18.53 -9.21
C ARG A 71 -27.32 18.14 -10.11
N LEU A 72 -26.61 19.12 -10.69
CA LEU A 72 -25.42 18.88 -11.50
C LEU A 72 -24.37 18.09 -10.71
N VAL A 73 -24.10 18.51 -9.47
CA VAL A 73 -23.15 17.85 -8.58
C VAL A 73 -23.63 16.47 -8.16
N LYS A 74 -24.90 16.30 -7.75
CA LYS A 74 -25.47 14.99 -7.40
C LYS A 74 -25.40 13.97 -8.54
N VAL A 75 -25.61 14.41 -9.78
CA VAL A 75 -25.43 13.57 -10.97
C VAL A 75 -23.95 13.21 -11.15
N GLY A 76 -23.03 14.16 -10.96
CA GLY A 76 -21.60 13.91 -10.95
C GLY A 76 -21.21 12.83 -9.93
N ASP A 77 -21.68 12.94 -8.68
CA ASP A 77 -21.41 11.98 -7.61
C ASP A 77 -21.94 10.59 -7.98
N THR A 78 -23.13 10.53 -8.58
CA THR A 78 -23.71 9.27 -9.06
C THR A 78 -22.86 8.64 -10.16
N LEU A 79 -22.36 9.45 -11.09
CA LEU A 79 -21.49 8.98 -12.18
C LEU A 79 -20.16 8.48 -11.62
N ALA A 80 -19.56 9.18 -10.66
CA ALA A 80 -18.34 8.75 -9.98
C ALA A 80 -18.53 7.44 -9.21
N GLN A 81 -19.66 7.25 -8.53
CA GLN A 81 -20.02 5.99 -7.84
C GLN A 81 -20.11 4.80 -8.82
N ILE A 82 -20.60 5.04 -10.04
CA ILE A 82 -20.61 4.01 -11.09
C ILE A 82 -19.30 3.93 -11.89
N LYS A 83 -18.22 4.56 -11.40
CA LYS A 83 -16.88 4.60 -12.02
C LYS A 83 -16.84 5.26 -13.42
N GLU A 84 -17.83 6.07 -13.75
CA GLU A 84 -17.88 6.90 -14.97
C GLU A 84 -17.17 8.24 -14.75
N TYR A 85 -15.90 8.20 -14.34
CA TYR A 85 -15.13 9.37 -13.89
C TYR A 85 -14.99 10.44 -14.98
N LYS A 86 -14.80 10.04 -16.24
CA LYS A 86 -14.69 10.99 -17.37
C LYS A 86 -15.99 11.75 -17.59
N LEU A 87 -17.14 11.10 -17.47
CA LEU A 87 -18.44 11.76 -17.60
C LEU A 87 -18.72 12.66 -16.39
N ALA A 88 -18.44 12.18 -15.18
CA ALA A 88 -18.59 12.98 -13.96
C ALA A 88 -17.75 14.27 -14.03
N LEU A 89 -16.50 14.15 -14.46
CA LEU A 89 -15.59 15.27 -14.63
C LEU A 89 -16.11 16.29 -15.66
N LEU A 90 -16.25 15.86 -16.92
CA LEU A 90 -16.52 16.78 -18.04
C LEU A 90 -17.96 17.31 -18.06
N GLN A 91 -18.95 16.48 -17.71
CA GLN A 91 -20.36 16.86 -17.82
C GLN A 91 -20.93 17.49 -16.56
N CYS A 92 -20.28 17.30 -15.40
CA CYS A 92 -20.79 17.78 -14.11
C CYS A 92 -19.81 18.73 -13.41
N TYR A 93 -18.67 18.23 -12.93
CA TYR A 93 -17.79 19.01 -12.05
C TYR A 93 -17.12 20.19 -12.77
N GLU A 94 -16.53 19.98 -13.94
CA GLU A 94 -15.93 21.07 -14.72
C GLU A 94 -16.99 22.04 -15.23
N ARG A 95 -18.16 21.55 -15.63
CA ARG A 95 -19.30 22.40 -16.01
C ARG A 95 -19.75 23.30 -14.87
N TYR A 96 -19.72 22.81 -13.63
CA TYR A 96 -19.98 23.64 -12.45
C TYR A 96 -18.88 24.70 -12.28
N LEU A 97 -17.61 24.31 -12.38
CA LEU A 97 -16.48 25.22 -12.15
C LEU A 97 -16.28 26.27 -13.24
N GLN A 98 -16.72 26.00 -14.48
CA GLN A 98 -16.71 26.95 -15.61
C GLN A 98 -17.49 28.24 -15.34
N GLN A 99 -18.35 28.28 -14.31
CA GLN A 99 -19.02 29.51 -13.90
C GLN A 99 -18.10 30.50 -13.17
N PHE A 100 -16.93 30.04 -12.71
CA PHE A 100 -15.93 30.86 -12.00
C PHE A 100 -14.71 31.19 -12.86
N VAL A 101 -14.28 30.26 -13.72
CA VAL A 101 -13.04 30.38 -14.50
C VAL A 101 -13.29 29.98 -15.96
N SER A 102 -12.83 30.81 -16.90
CA SER A 102 -12.83 30.54 -18.34
C SER A 102 -11.51 29.95 -18.87
N VAL A 103 -10.46 29.99 -18.05
CA VAL A 103 -9.09 29.48 -18.32
C VAL A 103 -8.91 28.07 -17.73
N ASN A 104 -7.77 27.42 -17.97
CA ASN A 104 -7.44 26.13 -17.37
C ASN A 104 -7.47 26.24 -15.84
N LEU A 105 -8.23 25.35 -15.19
CA LEU A 105 -8.45 25.34 -13.74
C LEU A 105 -7.15 25.11 -12.95
N ASP A 106 -6.17 24.45 -13.58
CA ASP A 106 -4.90 24.12 -12.94
C ASP A 106 -3.98 25.35 -12.82
N ASP A 107 -4.16 26.38 -13.64
CA ASP A 107 -3.38 27.64 -13.61
C ASP A 107 -3.75 28.53 -12.40
N VAL A 108 -4.86 28.23 -11.72
CA VAL A 108 -5.40 29.01 -10.58
C VAL A 108 -4.83 28.50 -9.24
N MET A 109 -4.09 27.40 -9.25
CA MET A 109 -3.78 26.64 -8.04
C MET A 109 -2.45 26.99 -7.38
N ASP A 110 -1.74 27.99 -7.89
CA ASP A 110 -0.42 28.40 -7.38
C ASP A 110 -0.48 29.38 -6.20
N ASP A 111 -1.62 30.07 -5.99
CA ASP A 111 -1.78 31.05 -4.91
C ASP A 111 -3.13 30.91 -4.18
N VAL A 112 -3.08 30.87 -2.85
CA VAL A 112 -4.24 30.77 -1.96
C VAL A 112 -5.16 31.98 -2.10
N HIS A 113 -4.60 33.19 -2.26
CA HIS A 113 -5.41 34.39 -2.38
C HIS A 113 -6.13 34.43 -3.73
N HIS A 114 -5.41 34.14 -4.82
CA HIS A 114 -5.98 34.00 -6.15
C HIS A 114 -7.10 32.94 -6.19
N PHE A 115 -6.83 31.74 -5.66
CA PHE A 115 -7.81 30.67 -5.56
C PHE A 115 -9.07 31.06 -4.77
N LYS A 116 -8.90 31.70 -3.60
CA LYS A 116 -10.03 32.21 -2.80
C LYS A 116 -10.85 33.24 -3.57
N SER A 117 -10.19 34.19 -4.23
CA SER A 117 -10.86 35.26 -4.97
C SER A 117 -11.71 34.75 -6.14
N ILE A 118 -11.27 33.66 -6.77
CA ILE A 118 -11.92 33.06 -7.93
C ILE A 118 -13.08 32.16 -7.53
N PHE A 119 -12.84 31.18 -6.64
CA PHE A 119 -13.85 30.16 -6.32
C PHE A 119 -14.81 30.57 -5.20
N PHE A 120 -14.42 31.55 -4.38
CA PHE A 120 -15.20 32.03 -3.23
C PHE A 120 -15.33 33.55 -3.22
N PRO A 121 -15.84 34.19 -4.30
CA PRO A 121 -15.93 35.65 -4.40
C PRO A 121 -16.84 36.27 -3.33
N ASN A 122 -17.85 35.53 -2.88
CA ASN A 122 -18.77 35.94 -1.81
C ASN A 122 -18.30 35.50 -0.42
N GLY A 123 -17.09 34.95 -0.31
CA GLY A 123 -16.52 34.40 0.91
C GLY A 123 -16.87 32.93 1.16
N VAL A 124 -16.08 32.30 2.04
CA VAL A 124 -16.16 30.86 2.37
C VAL A 124 -17.36 30.48 3.24
N ARG A 125 -18.08 31.46 3.79
CA ARG A 125 -19.31 31.27 4.58
C ARG A 125 -20.58 31.31 3.74
N ASP A 126 -20.47 31.55 2.43
CA ASP A 126 -21.60 31.52 1.53
C ASP A 126 -22.23 30.12 1.45
N LYS A 127 -23.55 30.05 1.23
CA LYS A 127 -24.28 28.77 1.16
C LYS A 127 -23.79 27.88 0.01
N LYS A 128 -23.24 28.46 -1.06
CA LYS A 128 -22.69 27.71 -2.20
C LYS A 128 -21.25 27.23 -1.95
N ALA A 129 -20.54 27.76 -0.94
CA ALA A 129 -19.14 27.45 -0.71
C ALA A 129 -18.91 25.95 -0.44
N ALA A 130 -19.75 25.32 0.39
CA ALA A 130 -19.69 23.88 0.67
C ALA A 130 -19.79 23.03 -0.61
N LEU A 131 -20.67 23.43 -1.53
CA LEU A 131 -20.83 22.75 -2.82
C LEU A 131 -19.58 22.93 -3.69
N THR A 132 -18.99 24.12 -3.73
CA THR A 132 -17.76 24.39 -4.48
C THR A 132 -16.57 23.60 -3.94
N PHE A 133 -16.38 23.53 -2.62
CA PHE A 133 -15.33 22.70 -2.01
C PHE A 133 -15.49 21.22 -2.39
N HIS A 134 -16.71 20.70 -2.30
CA HIS A 134 -16.99 19.31 -2.69
C HIS A 134 -16.67 19.05 -4.16
N VAL A 135 -17.07 19.96 -5.06
CA VAL A 135 -16.78 19.81 -6.50
C VAL A 135 -15.29 19.83 -6.79
N LEU A 136 -14.51 20.70 -6.12
CA LEU A 136 -13.06 20.75 -6.29
C LEU A 136 -12.39 19.44 -5.84
N GLN A 137 -12.81 18.86 -4.71
CA GLN A 137 -12.30 17.56 -4.27
C GLN A 137 -12.72 16.43 -5.22
N ALA A 138 -13.99 16.38 -5.61
CA ALA A 138 -14.52 15.35 -6.50
C ALA A 138 -13.90 15.41 -7.91
N ARG A 139 -13.58 16.62 -8.40
CA ARG A 139 -12.77 16.82 -9.61
C ARG A 139 -11.42 16.11 -9.48
N GLY A 140 -10.68 16.39 -8.40
CA GLY A 140 -9.37 15.78 -8.14
C GLY A 140 -9.42 14.25 -8.13
N VAL A 141 -10.42 13.68 -7.44
CA VAL A 141 -10.65 12.22 -7.41
C VAL A 141 -10.91 11.66 -8.81
N CYS A 142 -11.74 12.30 -9.62
CA CYS A 142 -12.03 11.84 -10.98
C CYS A 142 -10.78 11.87 -11.87
N ILE A 143 -9.98 12.93 -11.79
CA ILE A 143 -8.71 13.05 -12.53
C ILE A 143 -7.76 11.91 -12.13
N TYR A 144 -7.55 11.70 -10.83
CA TYR A 144 -6.71 10.62 -10.34
C TYR A 144 -7.16 9.24 -10.83
N GLN A 145 -8.46 8.94 -10.75
CA GLN A 145 -9.00 7.66 -11.21
C GLN A 145 -8.86 7.48 -12.73
N MET A 146 -9.01 8.56 -13.50
CA MET A 146 -8.75 8.53 -14.94
C MET A 146 -7.29 8.27 -15.26
N VAL A 147 -6.35 8.88 -14.52
CA VAL A 147 -4.92 8.59 -14.66
C VAL A 147 -4.65 7.11 -14.38
N CYS A 148 -5.14 6.58 -13.25
CA CYS A 148 -4.95 5.16 -12.89
C CYS A 148 -5.59 4.19 -13.90
N SER A 149 -6.66 4.59 -14.60
CA SER A 149 -7.27 3.76 -15.64
C SER A 149 -6.43 3.63 -16.90
N ARG A 150 -5.53 4.58 -17.15
CA ARG A 150 -4.63 4.62 -18.33
C ARG A 150 -3.23 4.12 -17.99
N ASP A 151 -2.76 4.48 -16.81
CA ASP A 151 -1.42 4.21 -16.32
C ASP A 151 -1.52 3.78 -14.86
N ARG A 152 -1.79 2.48 -14.67
CA ARG A 152 -2.04 1.91 -13.33
C ARG A 152 -0.82 1.99 -12.43
N ASN A 153 0.38 1.96 -13.00
CA ASN A 153 1.64 1.93 -12.25
C ASN A 153 2.33 3.30 -12.21
N LEU A 154 1.69 4.34 -12.76
CA LEU A 154 2.18 5.73 -12.78
C LEU A 154 3.61 5.85 -13.33
N GLN A 155 3.95 5.00 -14.32
CA GLN A 155 5.28 4.99 -14.93
C GLN A 155 5.49 6.18 -15.88
N ASN A 156 4.41 6.74 -16.44
CA ASN A 156 4.50 7.93 -17.26
C ASN A 156 4.69 9.18 -16.37
N ARG A 157 5.71 9.98 -16.72
CA ARG A 157 6.01 11.26 -16.06
C ARG A 157 4.82 12.23 -16.05
N GLU A 158 4.00 12.25 -17.10
CA GLU A 158 2.81 13.10 -17.18
C GLU A 158 1.72 12.64 -16.20
N SER A 159 1.51 11.32 -16.06
CA SER A 159 0.61 10.74 -15.06
C SER A 159 1.03 11.14 -13.65
N LEU A 160 2.33 10.99 -13.35
CA LEU A 160 2.91 11.38 -12.07
C LEU A 160 2.71 12.88 -11.79
N GLN A 161 3.02 13.75 -12.76
CA GLN A 161 2.85 15.18 -12.60
C GLN A 161 1.38 15.55 -12.36
N THR A 162 0.47 14.92 -13.09
CA THR A 162 -0.98 15.12 -12.91
C THR A 162 -1.44 14.72 -11.50
N CYS A 163 -0.94 13.61 -10.96
CA CYS A 163 -1.24 13.21 -9.58
C CYS A 163 -0.74 14.23 -8.55
N LEU A 164 0.45 14.81 -8.76
CA LEU A 164 0.98 15.86 -7.88
C LEU A 164 0.12 17.13 -7.97
N SER A 165 -0.27 17.56 -9.17
CA SER A 165 -1.19 18.69 -9.35
C SER A 165 -2.53 18.45 -8.65
N VAL A 166 -3.08 17.23 -8.71
CA VAL A 166 -4.29 16.87 -7.96
C VAL A 166 -4.07 17.00 -6.45
N LEU A 167 -2.93 16.54 -5.92
CA LEU A 167 -2.60 16.67 -4.50
C LEU A 167 -2.51 18.14 -4.07
N THR A 168 -1.86 19.00 -4.86
CA THR A 168 -1.83 20.45 -4.64
C THR A 168 -3.24 21.04 -4.62
N SER A 169 -4.12 20.62 -5.53
CA SER A 169 -5.52 21.05 -5.57
C SER A 169 -6.28 20.71 -4.29
N LEU A 170 -6.13 19.46 -3.83
CA LEU A 170 -6.80 18.97 -2.64
C LEU A 170 -6.31 19.70 -1.39
N GLN A 171 -4.99 19.87 -1.26
CA GLN A 171 -4.38 20.62 -0.17
C GLN A 171 -4.89 22.07 -0.12
N LEU A 172 -4.88 22.77 -1.25
CA LEU A 172 -5.35 24.15 -1.35
C LEU A 172 -6.83 24.28 -0.98
N THR A 173 -7.66 23.37 -1.50
CA THR A 173 -9.09 23.30 -1.18
C THR A 173 -9.30 23.11 0.32
N MET A 174 -8.54 22.20 0.95
CA MET A 174 -8.60 21.96 2.39
C MET A 174 -8.08 23.15 3.21
N GLN A 175 -7.01 23.81 2.79
CA GLN A 175 -6.44 24.98 3.48
C GLN A 175 -7.45 26.12 3.58
N VAL A 176 -8.26 26.31 2.54
CA VAL A 176 -9.32 27.33 2.52
C VAL A 176 -10.52 26.90 3.37
N ALA A 177 -10.86 25.61 3.39
CA ALA A 177 -11.98 25.07 4.17
C ALA A 177 -11.69 24.91 5.67
N LEU A 178 -10.42 24.71 6.07
CA LEU A 178 -10.01 24.31 7.42
C LEU A 178 -10.56 25.21 8.55
N PRO A 179 -10.62 26.55 8.41
CA PRO A 179 -11.17 27.42 9.46
C PRO A 179 -12.69 27.29 9.67
N GLN A 180 -13.41 26.57 8.80
CA GLN A 180 -14.87 26.41 8.87
C GLN A 180 -15.22 25.06 9.52
N GLU A 181 -15.57 25.06 10.79
CA GLU A 181 -15.89 23.83 11.55
C GLU A 181 -17.04 23.03 10.93
N ASN A 182 -18.05 23.70 10.35
CA ASN A 182 -19.17 23.05 9.67
C ASN A 182 -18.77 22.30 8.38
N LEU A 183 -17.54 22.53 7.89
CA LEU A 183 -16.96 21.86 6.72
C LEU A 183 -15.93 20.80 7.13
N CYS A 184 -15.84 20.42 8.40
CA CYS A 184 -14.90 19.39 8.86
C CYS A 184 -15.03 18.09 8.05
N TRP A 185 -16.25 17.66 7.68
CA TRP A 185 -16.44 16.49 6.83
C TRP A 185 -15.67 16.55 5.49
N LEU A 186 -15.48 17.74 4.89
CA LEU A 186 -14.66 17.94 3.69
C LEU A 186 -13.17 17.81 3.99
N ILE A 187 -12.72 18.27 5.16
CA ILE A 187 -11.34 18.09 5.61
C ILE A 187 -11.04 16.60 5.78
N TYR A 188 -11.92 15.87 6.47
CA TYR A 188 -11.77 14.44 6.65
C TYR A 188 -11.71 13.70 5.29
N ASN A 189 -12.67 13.93 4.40
CA ASN A 189 -12.66 13.33 3.05
C ASN A 189 -11.40 13.70 2.25
N GLY A 190 -10.97 14.96 2.35
CA GLY A 190 -9.74 15.42 1.73
C GLY A 190 -8.50 14.67 2.22
N THR A 191 -8.39 14.37 3.51
CA THR A 191 -7.28 13.55 4.04
C THR A 191 -7.29 12.12 3.48
N ILE A 192 -8.46 11.52 3.28
CA ILE A 192 -8.60 10.19 2.66
C ILE A 192 -8.12 10.24 1.20
N HIS A 193 -8.53 11.26 0.45
CA HIS A 193 -8.12 11.43 -0.94
C HIS A 193 -6.61 11.65 -1.07
N ILE A 194 -6.04 12.56 -0.26
CA ILE A 194 -4.59 12.77 -0.18
C ILE A 194 -3.87 11.47 0.13
N TYR A 195 -4.26 10.79 1.22
CA TYR A 195 -3.63 9.53 1.62
C TYR A 195 -3.69 8.47 0.51
N THR A 196 -4.83 8.33 -0.17
CA THR A 196 -5.00 7.33 -1.24
C THR A 196 -4.01 7.55 -2.38
N ILE A 197 -3.88 8.81 -2.83
CA ILE A 197 -2.96 9.17 -3.92
C ILE A 197 -1.51 9.03 -3.45
N CYS A 198 -1.19 9.58 -2.26
CA CYS A 198 0.14 9.50 -1.68
C CYS A 198 0.58 8.04 -1.48
N ARG A 199 -0.29 7.16 -0.98
CA ARG A 199 0.05 5.75 -0.76
C ARG A 199 0.41 5.04 -2.05
N HIS A 200 -0.31 5.30 -3.13
CA HIS A 200 0.04 4.76 -4.46
C HIS A 200 1.41 5.30 -4.91
N LEU A 201 1.65 6.60 -4.77
CA LEU A 201 2.93 7.23 -5.13
C LEU A 201 4.11 6.74 -4.28
N MET A 202 3.90 6.45 -2.99
CA MET A 202 4.91 5.86 -2.11
C MET A 202 5.34 4.47 -2.61
N VAL A 203 4.37 3.63 -3.00
CA VAL A 203 4.66 2.31 -3.57
C VAL A 203 5.50 2.43 -4.85
N MET A 204 5.32 3.52 -5.61
CA MET A 204 6.15 3.82 -6.79
C MET A 204 7.44 4.59 -6.48
N GLY A 205 7.90 4.60 -5.22
CA GLY A 205 9.16 5.22 -4.82
C GLY A 205 9.16 6.75 -4.81
N GLN A 206 8.00 7.41 -4.87
CA GLN A 206 7.88 8.87 -4.87
C GLN A 206 7.66 9.46 -3.46
N SER A 207 8.06 8.74 -2.40
CA SER A 207 7.86 9.12 -0.99
C SER A 207 8.34 10.54 -0.66
N ALA A 208 9.47 10.96 -1.24
CA ALA A 208 10.01 12.32 -1.05
C ALA A 208 9.05 13.42 -1.53
N LYS A 209 8.35 13.20 -2.65
CA LYS A 209 7.43 14.19 -3.24
C LYS A 209 6.10 14.27 -2.51
N VAL A 210 5.70 13.22 -1.81
CA VAL A 210 4.38 13.13 -1.17
C VAL A 210 4.38 13.40 0.34
N LEU A 211 5.57 13.45 0.95
CA LEU A 211 5.74 13.68 2.38
C LEU A 211 5.03 14.94 2.88
N GLU A 212 5.13 16.06 2.15
CA GLU A 212 4.50 17.33 2.54
C GLU A 212 2.97 17.23 2.64
N TYR A 213 2.34 16.48 1.73
CA TYR A 213 0.89 16.30 1.70
C TYR A 213 0.40 15.42 2.84
N LEU A 214 1.16 14.38 3.19
CA LEU A 214 0.85 13.51 4.34
C LEU A 214 1.04 14.23 5.68
N LEU A 215 2.07 15.07 5.80
CA LEU A 215 2.26 15.95 6.95
C LEU A 215 1.08 16.93 7.08
N TRP A 216 0.68 17.56 5.97
CA TRP A 216 -0.47 18.44 5.93
C TRP A 216 -1.76 17.72 6.37
N ALA A 217 -2.05 16.54 5.81
CA ALA A 217 -3.21 15.75 6.19
C ALA A 217 -3.21 15.39 7.69
N SER A 218 -2.05 15.05 8.24
CA SER A 218 -1.88 14.76 9.66
C SER A 218 -2.18 16.00 10.53
N ILE A 219 -1.68 17.17 10.14
CA ILE A 219 -1.91 18.43 10.85
C ILE A 219 -3.40 18.82 10.78
N CYS A 220 -4.06 18.64 9.63
CA CYS A 220 -5.50 18.92 9.50
C CYS A 220 -6.33 18.10 10.50
N MET A 221 -6.02 16.81 10.67
CA MET A 221 -6.70 15.95 11.66
C MET A 221 -6.42 16.34 13.11
N GLU A 222 -5.43 17.18 13.37
CA GLU A 222 -5.07 17.66 14.71
C GLU A 222 -5.54 19.09 14.98
N SER A 223 -5.87 19.84 13.92
CA SER A 223 -6.18 21.26 14.00
C SER A 223 -7.64 21.54 14.34
N SER A 224 -8.51 20.54 14.29
CA SER A 224 -9.95 20.72 14.53
C SER A 224 -10.44 19.78 15.63
N ILE A 225 -11.11 20.35 16.63
CA ILE A 225 -11.66 19.63 17.79
C ILE A 225 -12.49 18.39 17.41
N PRO A 226 -13.36 18.41 16.37
CA PRO A 226 -14.14 17.22 16.00
C PRO A 226 -13.31 15.97 15.70
N PHE A 227 -12.05 16.15 15.26
CA PHE A 227 -11.15 15.05 14.89
C PHE A 227 -10.29 14.52 16.03
N LEU A 228 -10.30 15.19 17.19
CA LEU A 228 -9.46 14.81 18.32
C LEU A 228 -10.02 13.62 19.12
N SER A 229 -11.26 13.21 18.86
CA SER A 229 -11.89 12.05 19.51
C SER A 229 -11.27 10.70 19.11
N VAL A 230 -11.52 9.68 19.95
CA VAL A 230 -11.10 8.29 19.71
C VAL A 230 -11.60 7.74 18.38
N HIS A 231 -12.79 8.16 17.93
CA HIS A 231 -13.39 7.71 16.67
C HIS A 231 -12.46 7.90 15.46
N TYR A 232 -11.64 8.95 15.45
CA TYR A 232 -10.70 9.25 14.37
C TYR A 232 -9.25 8.83 14.66
N LEU A 233 -8.99 8.18 15.81
CA LEU A 233 -7.64 7.83 16.24
C LEU A 233 -6.97 6.82 15.30
N THR A 234 -7.69 5.78 14.88
CA THR A 234 -7.17 4.79 13.91
C THR A 234 -6.74 5.45 12.60
N TRP A 235 -7.50 6.43 12.12
CA TRP A 235 -7.15 7.17 10.91
C TRP A 235 -5.93 8.08 11.12
N ARG A 236 -5.87 8.82 12.24
CA ARG A 236 -4.69 9.63 12.61
C ARG A 236 -3.42 8.78 12.69
N ALA A 237 -3.47 7.64 13.37
CA ALA A 237 -2.34 6.72 13.47
C ALA A 237 -1.90 6.17 12.10
N THR A 238 -2.85 5.98 11.18
CA THR A 238 -2.55 5.55 9.80
C THR A 238 -1.82 6.64 9.01
N LEU A 239 -2.25 7.90 9.13
CA LEU A 239 -1.54 9.05 8.55
C LEU A 239 -0.14 9.22 9.15
N TYR A 240 -0.01 9.10 10.47
CA TYR A 240 1.30 9.17 11.13
C TYR A 240 2.25 8.09 10.64
N THR A 241 1.75 6.86 10.48
CA THR A 241 2.54 5.74 9.97
C THR A 241 3.04 6.02 8.56
N ALA A 242 2.19 6.58 7.69
CA ALA A 242 2.59 6.92 6.32
C ALA A 242 3.66 8.02 6.29
N VAL A 243 3.57 9.03 7.16
CA VAL A 243 4.62 10.06 7.32
C VAL A 243 5.94 9.42 7.75
N CYS A 244 5.91 8.55 8.76
CA CYS A 244 7.11 7.83 9.20
C CYS A 244 7.72 6.99 8.08
N GLN A 245 6.89 6.24 7.35
CA GLN A 245 7.32 5.45 6.18
C GLN A 245 8.00 6.33 5.13
N CYS A 246 7.42 7.50 4.79
CA CYS A 246 8.08 8.42 3.87
C CYS A 246 9.46 8.87 4.36
N TYR A 247 9.62 9.18 5.66
CA TYR A 247 10.94 9.50 6.20
C TYR A 247 11.92 8.32 6.09
N PHE A 248 11.47 7.09 6.35
CA PHE A 248 12.31 5.90 6.18
C PHE A 248 12.72 5.70 4.72
N ASP A 249 11.78 5.81 3.77
CA ASP A 249 12.06 5.70 2.34
C ASP A 249 13.05 6.76 1.84
N CYS A 250 13.02 7.95 2.47
CA CYS A 250 13.93 9.06 2.15
C CYS A 250 15.28 8.96 2.89
N GLN A 251 15.61 7.82 3.52
CA GLN A 251 16.83 7.63 4.33
C GLN A 251 16.97 8.63 5.49
N ALA A 252 15.84 9.17 5.96
CA ALA A 252 15.73 10.17 7.01
C ALA A 252 15.14 9.57 8.30
N GLY A 253 15.59 8.35 8.67
CA GLY A 253 14.97 7.55 9.72
C GLY A 253 14.89 8.22 11.10
N ILE A 254 15.80 9.14 11.42
CA ILE A 254 15.72 9.91 12.68
C ILE A 254 14.47 10.78 12.74
N HIS A 255 14.08 11.41 11.63
CA HIS A 255 12.85 12.20 11.55
C HIS A 255 11.61 11.30 11.63
N GLY A 256 11.67 10.11 11.05
CA GLY A 256 10.62 9.08 11.20
C GLY A 256 10.41 8.67 12.65
N GLU A 257 11.49 8.38 13.39
CA GLU A 257 11.40 8.05 14.81
C GLU A 257 10.88 9.22 15.66
N ILE A 258 11.39 10.43 15.45
CA ILE A 258 10.93 11.63 16.16
C ILE A 258 9.43 11.85 15.93
N PHE A 259 8.98 11.71 14.70
CA PHE A 259 7.57 11.87 14.35
C PHE A 259 6.70 10.79 15.01
N ALA A 260 7.15 9.52 15.00
CA ALA A 260 6.44 8.43 15.67
C ALA A 260 6.33 8.65 17.19
N ARG A 261 7.39 9.13 17.85
CA ARG A 261 7.37 9.50 19.27
C ARG A 261 6.38 10.63 19.55
N ARG A 262 6.32 11.65 18.69
CA ARG A 262 5.31 12.72 18.78
C ARG A 262 3.89 12.15 18.66
N GLY A 263 3.66 11.23 17.72
CA GLY A 263 2.38 10.54 17.56
C GLY A 263 1.98 9.77 18.82
N LEU A 264 2.94 9.06 19.43
CA LEU A 264 2.70 8.30 20.67
C LEU A 264 2.33 9.21 21.84
N ILE A 265 3.01 10.36 22.00
CA ILE A 265 2.66 11.36 23.03
C ILE A 265 1.21 11.82 22.85
N LYS A 266 0.78 12.13 21.62
CA LYS A 266 -0.61 12.55 21.34
C LYS A 266 -1.64 11.46 21.60
N ILE A 267 -1.29 10.20 21.33
CA ILE A 267 -2.15 9.06 21.64
C ILE A 267 -2.32 8.94 23.16
N ASP A 268 -1.23 9.09 23.92
CA ASP A 268 -1.25 9.03 25.38
C ASP A 268 -2.03 10.20 26.01
N GLU A 269 -1.84 11.43 25.52
CA GLU A 269 -2.64 12.60 25.91
C GLU A 269 -4.14 12.36 25.74
N LEU A 270 -4.56 11.78 24.59
CA LEU A 270 -5.95 11.44 24.36
C LEU A 270 -6.43 10.32 25.28
N LYS A 271 -5.60 9.31 25.53
CA LYS A 271 -5.93 8.21 26.44
C LYS A 271 -6.21 8.74 27.85
N GLN A 272 -5.35 9.62 28.36
CA GLN A 272 -5.55 10.26 29.67
C GLN A 272 -6.86 11.07 29.73
N LEU A 273 -7.22 11.77 28.65
CA LEU A 273 -8.50 12.50 28.58
C LEU A 273 -9.72 11.57 28.60
N GLU A 274 -9.64 10.41 27.93
CA GLU A 274 -10.70 9.40 27.94
C GLU A 274 -10.81 8.70 29.31
N ASP A 275 -9.69 8.43 29.97
CA ASP A 275 -9.67 7.82 31.31
C ASP A 275 -10.31 8.75 32.37
N ILE A 276 -10.19 10.08 32.20
CA ILE A 276 -10.82 11.07 33.09
C ILE A 276 -12.33 11.20 32.81
N SER A 277 -12.75 11.01 31.55
CA SER A 277 -14.13 11.29 31.11
C SER A 277 -15.05 10.07 31.09
N SER A 278 -14.50 8.85 31.07
CA SER A 278 -15.28 7.60 31.00
C SER A 278 -15.52 6.96 32.37
N SER A 279 -16.76 6.50 32.60
CA SER A 279 -17.16 5.73 33.80
C SER A 279 -17.25 4.21 33.54
N MET A 280 -16.96 3.76 32.31
CA MET A 280 -17.01 2.35 31.90
C MET A 280 -15.91 2.05 30.86
N GLU A 281 -15.19 0.95 31.07
CA GLU A 281 -14.21 0.39 30.12
C GLU A 281 -14.93 -0.15 28.86
N HIS A 282 -14.88 0.61 27.77
CA HIS A 282 -15.31 0.11 26.45
C HIS A 282 -14.17 -0.68 25.81
N THR A 283 -14.33 -2.01 25.70
CA THR A 283 -13.37 -2.93 25.07
C THR A 283 -12.95 -2.54 23.66
N GLU A 284 -13.83 -1.87 22.91
CA GLU A 284 -13.54 -1.37 21.55
C GLU A 284 -12.59 -0.16 21.57
N THR A 285 -12.75 0.75 22.53
CA THR A 285 -11.85 1.90 22.71
C THR A 285 -10.44 1.45 23.06
N GLU A 286 -10.31 0.44 23.92
CA GLU A 286 -9.02 -0.14 24.27
C GLU A 286 -8.31 -0.75 23.05
N LYS A 287 -9.05 -1.45 22.16
CA LYS A 287 -8.50 -1.96 20.89
C LYS A 287 -7.97 -0.85 20.01
N ILE A 288 -8.72 0.26 19.87
CA ILE A 288 -8.30 1.41 19.05
C ILE A 288 -7.00 2.02 19.60
N PHE A 289 -6.89 2.20 20.92
CA PHE A 289 -5.66 2.68 21.54
C PHE A 289 -4.50 1.70 21.37
N ARG A 290 -4.75 0.39 21.54
CA ARG A 290 -3.72 -0.64 21.34
C ARG A 290 -3.21 -0.65 19.90
N GLU A 291 -4.10 -0.57 18.90
CA GLU A 291 -3.74 -0.51 17.49
C GLU A 291 -2.91 0.76 17.17
N ALA A 292 -3.35 1.93 17.64
CA ALA A 292 -2.67 3.19 17.41
C ALA A 292 -1.27 3.21 18.04
N THR A 293 -1.15 2.75 19.28
CA THR A 293 0.12 2.62 19.99
C THR A 293 1.05 1.64 19.27
N LEU A 294 0.54 0.47 18.86
CA LEU A 294 1.32 -0.53 18.13
C LEU A 294 1.91 0.06 16.84
N LYS A 295 1.10 0.79 16.05
CA LYS A 295 1.56 1.47 14.82
C LYS A 295 2.73 2.41 15.09
N MET A 296 2.68 3.23 16.15
CA MET A 296 3.78 4.15 16.48
C MET A 296 4.99 3.41 17.04
N SER A 297 4.79 2.43 17.93
CA SER A 297 5.88 1.64 18.52
C SER A 297 6.67 0.87 17.47
N VAL A 298 6.01 0.30 16.45
CA VAL A 298 6.68 -0.37 15.32
C VAL A 298 7.56 0.60 14.53
N MET A 299 7.09 1.83 14.26
CA MET A 299 7.90 2.86 13.59
C MET A 299 9.11 3.29 14.43
N ILE A 300 8.98 3.36 15.76
CA ILE A 300 10.09 3.65 16.67
C ILE A 300 11.11 2.50 16.65
N PHE A 301 10.63 1.26 16.79
CA PHE A 301 11.45 0.05 16.83
C PHE A 301 12.30 -0.10 15.56
N LYS A 302 11.72 0.17 14.39
CA LYS A 302 12.40 0.10 13.08
C LYS A 302 13.77 0.77 13.07
N ARG A 303 13.92 1.92 13.73
CA ARG A 303 15.22 2.59 13.89
C ARG A 303 15.95 2.17 15.16
N ALA A 304 15.24 2.11 16.29
CA ALA A 304 15.84 1.90 17.60
C ALA A 304 16.63 0.59 17.69
N VAL A 305 16.17 -0.47 17.02
CA VAL A 305 16.84 -1.78 17.04
C VAL A 305 18.26 -1.72 16.48
N TYR A 306 18.47 -1.01 15.37
CA TYR A 306 19.79 -0.84 14.75
C TYR A 306 20.65 0.19 15.49
N GLU A 307 20.06 1.30 15.94
CA GLU A 307 20.80 2.38 16.61
C GLU A 307 21.29 1.98 18.02
N SER A 308 20.56 1.12 18.71
CA SER A 308 20.96 0.61 20.04
C SER A 308 22.31 -0.10 20.00
N ARG A 309 22.62 -0.80 18.90
CA ARG A 309 23.90 -1.47 18.68
C ARG A 309 25.02 -0.51 18.32
N ARG A 310 24.76 0.48 17.46
CA ARG A 310 25.72 1.55 17.13
C ARG A 310 26.23 2.30 18.35
N LYS A 311 25.36 2.53 19.34
CA LYS A 311 25.73 3.23 20.59
C LYS A 311 26.45 2.34 21.61
N SER A 312 26.10 1.06 21.70
CA SER A 312 26.67 0.11 22.66
C SER A 312 28.17 -0.13 22.46
N ASN A 313 28.70 0.00 21.24
CA ASN A 313 30.13 -0.22 20.99
C ASN A 313 31.06 0.89 21.49
N SER A 314 30.50 2.02 21.94
CA SER A 314 31.27 3.06 22.67
C SER A 314 31.47 2.73 24.16
N SER A 315 30.74 1.76 24.71
CA SER A 315 30.79 1.39 26.13
C SER A 315 30.62 -0.13 26.32
N ARG A 316 31.77 -0.81 26.42
CA ARG A 316 31.98 -2.19 26.91
C ARG A 316 31.47 -3.35 26.05
N GLN A 317 32.42 -4.27 25.88
CA GLN A 317 32.36 -5.61 25.32
C GLN A 317 31.30 -6.46 26.04
N GLU A 318 30.05 -6.42 25.59
CA GLU A 318 29.06 -7.43 25.96
C GLU A 318 29.37 -8.73 25.21
N SER A 319 29.40 -9.85 25.95
CA SER A 319 29.75 -11.17 25.43
C SER A 319 28.94 -11.51 24.18
N LYS A 320 29.63 -11.68 23.03
CA LYS A 320 29.09 -12.19 21.78
C LYS A 320 28.44 -13.57 22.02
N VAL A 321 27.14 -13.60 22.25
CA VAL A 321 26.37 -14.84 22.15
C VAL A 321 26.21 -15.10 20.66
N ASN A 322 26.87 -16.15 20.17
CA ASN A 322 26.81 -16.55 18.77
C ASN A 322 25.36 -16.99 18.48
N PRO A 323 24.61 -16.37 17.54
CA PRO A 323 23.19 -16.66 17.32
C PRO A 323 22.95 -18.15 17.04
N ARG A 324 23.90 -18.81 16.35
CA ARG A 324 23.86 -20.24 16.03
C ARG A 324 24.06 -21.19 17.23
N LYS A 325 24.53 -20.71 18.38
CA LYS A 325 24.79 -21.52 19.59
C LYS A 325 23.78 -21.26 20.72
N ALA A 326 22.81 -20.36 20.51
CA ALA A 326 21.87 -19.92 21.54
C ALA A 326 20.58 -20.77 21.63
N VAL A 327 20.49 -21.86 20.86
CA VAL A 327 19.30 -22.74 20.77
C VAL A 327 18.91 -23.37 22.12
N ASN A 328 19.85 -23.49 23.07
CA ASN A 328 19.61 -24.09 24.40
C ASN A 328 19.26 -23.06 25.50
N LEU A 329 19.18 -21.77 25.20
CA LEU A 329 18.82 -20.72 26.16
C LEU A 329 17.34 -20.38 26.03
N SER A 330 16.69 -20.07 27.15
CA SER A 330 15.31 -19.57 27.14
C SER A 330 15.24 -18.20 26.49
N TRP A 331 14.31 -18.02 25.55
CA TRP A 331 13.95 -16.71 24.99
C TRP A 331 13.56 -15.73 26.10
N PRO A 332 13.98 -14.44 26.08
CA PRO A 332 14.85 -13.75 25.12
C PRO A 332 16.35 -13.85 25.45
N ARG A 333 17.20 -13.94 24.42
CA ARG A 333 18.64 -14.25 24.48
C ARG A 333 19.50 -13.10 23.98
N THR A 334 19.10 -12.46 22.88
CA THR A 334 19.86 -11.34 22.30
C THR A 334 19.33 -9.98 22.76
N THR A 335 20.10 -8.91 22.53
CA THR A 335 19.66 -7.54 22.83
C THR A 335 18.45 -7.15 21.96
N THR A 336 18.40 -7.62 20.71
CA THR A 336 17.26 -7.45 19.80
C THR A 336 16.01 -8.12 20.35
N GLU A 337 16.11 -9.37 20.81
CA GLU A 337 15.00 -10.12 21.40
C GLU A 337 14.49 -9.47 22.70
N ARG A 338 15.40 -8.97 23.54
CA ARG A 338 15.05 -8.23 24.76
C ARG A 338 14.27 -6.96 24.45
N LEU A 339 14.72 -6.16 23.47
CA LEU A 339 14.01 -4.95 23.06
C LEU A 339 12.63 -5.27 22.46
N LEU A 340 12.52 -6.36 21.69
CA LEU A 340 11.24 -6.84 21.14
C LEU A 340 10.22 -7.18 22.24
N VAL A 341 10.65 -7.92 23.27
CA VAL A 341 9.79 -8.30 24.39
C VAL A 341 9.45 -7.10 25.28
N GLU A 342 10.37 -6.13 25.42
CA GLU A 342 10.12 -4.89 26.17
C GLU A 342 9.07 -3.99 25.49
N MET A 343 9.09 -3.92 24.16
CA MET A 343 8.22 -3.00 23.41
C MET A 343 6.87 -3.59 22.97
N PHE A 344 6.75 -4.91 22.84
CA PHE A 344 5.60 -5.55 22.21
C PHE A 344 5.07 -6.78 22.93
N ASP A 345 3.77 -6.75 23.20
CA ASP A 345 3.03 -7.87 23.77
C ASP A 345 2.42 -8.76 22.67
N GLY A 346 2.96 -9.98 22.56
CA GLY A 346 2.43 -11.05 21.73
C GLY A 346 3.16 -11.23 20.38
N ALA A 347 3.09 -12.46 19.88
CA ALA A 347 3.81 -12.90 18.69
C ALA A 347 3.49 -12.09 17.43
N ALA A 348 2.22 -11.73 17.21
CA ALA A 348 1.81 -10.95 16.03
C ALA A 348 2.43 -9.54 16.02
N ALA A 349 2.44 -8.85 17.17
CA ALA A 349 3.02 -7.52 17.31
C ALA A 349 4.55 -7.55 17.15
N GLN A 350 5.20 -8.53 17.78
CA GLN A 350 6.64 -8.76 17.66
C GLN A 350 7.04 -9.10 16.21
N PHE A 351 6.27 -9.95 15.53
CA PHE A 351 6.53 -10.30 14.13
C PHE A 351 6.33 -9.10 13.19
N LEU A 352 5.30 -8.28 13.41
CA LEU A 352 5.10 -7.04 12.66
C LEU A 352 6.28 -6.07 12.84
N ALA A 353 6.79 -5.93 14.06
CA ALA A 353 7.95 -5.10 14.36
C ALA A 353 9.22 -5.59 13.64
N ILE A 354 9.45 -6.91 13.63
CA ILE A 354 10.54 -7.54 12.87
C ILE A 354 10.39 -7.27 11.37
N LEU A 355 9.20 -7.53 10.82
CA LEU A 355 8.91 -7.37 9.40
C LEU A 355 9.15 -5.93 8.94
N GLU A 356 8.73 -4.96 9.73
CA GLU A 356 8.87 -3.55 9.42
C GLU A 356 10.31 -3.06 9.59
N ALA A 357 11.05 -3.57 10.59
CA ALA A 357 12.48 -3.30 10.75
C ALA A 357 13.32 -3.82 9.58
N LEU A 358 12.99 -5.01 9.06
CA LEU A 358 13.63 -5.62 7.89
C LEU A 358 13.18 -5.02 6.55
N SER A 359 12.07 -4.27 6.53
CA SER A 359 11.53 -3.69 5.30
C SER A 359 12.31 -2.44 4.90
N ASP A 360 13.12 -2.56 3.86
CA ASP A 360 13.89 -1.46 3.26
C ASP A 360 13.45 -1.24 1.81
N SER A 361 12.95 -0.05 1.49
CA SER A 361 12.47 0.30 0.15
C SER A 361 13.60 0.46 -0.88
N SER A 362 14.86 0.60 -0.42
CA SER A 362 16.02 0.59 -1.30
C SER A 362 16.43 -0.82 -1.76
N ARG A 363 15.86 -1.87 -1.13
CA ARG A 363 16.14 -3.27 -1.48
C ARG A 363 15.12 -3.79 -2.47
N THR A 364 15.53 -3.95 -3.72
CA THR A 364 14.79 -4.68 -4.74
C THR A 364 14.97 -6.19 -4.53
N LEU A 365 13.89 -6.97 -4.75
CA LEU A 365 14.00 -8.43 -4.77
C LEU A 365 14.95 -8.90 -5.89
N LEU A 366 14.93 -8.19 -7.02
CA LEU A 366 15.69 -8.48 -8.24
C LEU A 366 15.97 -7.16 -9.01
N PRO A 367 17.22 -6.85 -9.42
CA PRO A 367 18.45 -7.53 -9.04
C PRO A 367 18.71 -7.41 -7.52
N PRO A 368 19.39 -8.39 -6.91
CA PRO A 368 19.81 -8.28 -5.52
C PRO A 368 20.70 -7.05 -5.37
N HIS A 369 20.38 -6.17 -4.42
CA HIS A 369 21.27 -5.08 -4.05
C HIS A 369 22.62 -5.66 -3.57
N PRO A 370 23.75 -4.93 -3.65
CA PRO A 370 25.03 -5.38 -3.08
C PRO A 370 24.85 -5.88 -1.64
N PRO A 371 25.71 -6.80 -1.18
CA PRO A 371 25.57 -7.44 0.12
C PRO A 371 25.33 -6.42 1.23
N ALA A 372 24.56 -6.84 2.25
CA ALA A 372 24.17 -6.08 3.44
C ALA A 372 25.21 -5.02 3.86
N PRO A 373 24.78 -3.84 4.35
CA PRO A 373 25.68 -2.71 4.63
C PRO A 373 26.95 -3.16 5.36
N ASP A 374 28.10 -2.64 4.94
CA ASP A 374 29.45 -3.06 5.39
C ASP A 374 29.65 -3.01 6.92
N GLU A 375 28.76 -2.33 7.64
CA GLU A 375 28.68 -2.33 9.11
C GLU A 375 28.26 -3.73 9.63
N ILE A 376 29.25 -4.48 10.16
CA ILE A 376 29.07 -5.78 10.82
C ILE A 376 27.92 -5.77 11.83
N GLU A 377 27.73 -4.66 12.54
CA GLU A 377 26.67 -4.48 13.54
C GLU A 377 25.26 -4.54 12.95
N ILE A 378 25.04 -3.95 11.77
CA ILE A 378 23.74 -4.00 11.09
C ILE A 378 23.47 -5.42 10.62
N ARG A 379 24.50 -6.12 10.13
CA ARG A 379 24.37 -7.51 9.72
C ARG A 379 24.01 -8.42 10.89
N ASP A 380 24.67 -8.25 12.04
CA ASP A 380 24.38 -9.01 13.25
C ASP A 380 22.92 -8.79 13.71
N VAL A 381 22.45 -7.53 13.78
CA VAL A 381 21.04 -7.21 14.11
C VAL A 381 20.07 -7.83 13.11
N THR A 382 20.39 -7.78 11.82
CA THR A 382 19.56 -8.35 10.76
C THR A 382 19.42 -9.86 10.91
N SER A 383 20.53 -10.58 11.13
CA SER A 383 20.50 -12.03 11.38
C SER A 383 19.76 -12.38 12.69
N GLU A 384 19.88 -11.55 13.74
CA GLU A 384 19.09 -11.71 14.98
C GLU A 384 17.58 -11.53 14.72
N LEU A 385 17.18 -10.53 13.93
CA LEU A 385 15.78 -10.28 13.54
C LEU A 385 15.19 -11.44 12.72
N PHE A 386 15.94 -11.99 11.76
CA PHE A 386 15.50 -13.16 10.99
C PHE A 386 15.37 -14.42 11.84
N SER A 387 16.34 -14.66 12.74
CA SER A 387 16.27 -15.79 13.68
C SER A 387 15.05 -15.66 14.60
N SER A 388 14.81 -14.45 15.10
CA SER A 388 13.65 -14.11 15.91
C SER A 388 12.33 -14.35 15.17
N GLY A 389 12.25 -13.88 13.92
CA GLY A 389 11.06 -14.06 13.08
C GLY A 389 10.77 -15.53 12.80
N LEU A 390 11.80 -16.33 12.53
CA LEU A 390 11.66 -17.77 12.30
C LEU A 390 11.20 -18.53 13.56
N GLU A 391 11.69 -18.15 14.74
CA GLU A 391 11.25 -18.74 16.00
C GLU A 391 9.79 -18.42 16.35
N ILE A 392 9.35 -17.20 16.02
CA ILE A 392 7.93 -16.84 16.12
C ILE A 392 7.12 -17.66 15.11
N LEU A 393 7.54 -17.72 13.85
CA LEU A 393 6.83 -18.44 12.78
C LEU A 393 6.69 -19.94 13.07
N SER A 394 7.72 -20.56 13.63
CA SER A 394 7.76 -21.99 13.99
C SER A 394 7.00 -22.34 15.28
N GLY A 395 6.53 -21.34 16.05
CA GLY A 395 5.79 -21.56 17.30
C GLY A 395 6.64 -22.01 18.49
N ASN A 396 7.97 -22.08 18.34
CA ASN A 396 8.88 -22.57 19.39
C ASN A 396 9.09 -21.58 20.55
N SER A 397 8.75 -20.30 20.37
CA SER A 397 8.96 -19.26 21.39
C SER A 397 7.88 -19.25 22.50
N LEU A 398 6.73 -19.90 22.28
CA LEU A 398 5.60 -19.91 23.22
C LEU A 398 5.22 -21.35 23.60
N LYS A 399 5.71 -21.81 24.75
CA LYS A 399 5.21 -23.06 25.35
C LYS A 399 3.71 -22.92 25.65
N LYS A 400 2.91 -23.64 24.85
CA LYS A 400 1.47 -23.93 24.93
C LYS A 400 0.60 -23.21 23.90
N GLU A 401 -0.03 -24.06 23.08
CA GLU A 401 -1.22 -23.87 22.23
C GLU A 401 -1.02 -23.42 20.77
N ASN A 402 -1.25 -24.42 19.90
CA ASN A 402 -1.61 -24.42 18.48
C ASN A 402 -0.52 -24.41 17.40
N ILE A 403 -0.58 -25.47 16.60
CA ILE A 403 0.29 -25.88 15.47
C ILE A 403 0.14 -24.96 14.23
N PHE A 404 -0.61 -23.85 14.33
CA PHE A 404 -0.70 -22.83 13.29
C PHE A 404 -0.51 -21.46 13.91
N VAL A 405 0.75 -20.98 13.95
CA VAL A 405 1.05 -19.57 14.28
C VAL A 405 0.60 -18.65 13.14
N ILE A 406 0.58 -19.16 11.90
CA ILE A 406 -0.01 -18.46 10.76
C ILE A 406 -1.52 -18.63 10.82
N THR A 407 -2.24 -17.57 11.17
CA THR A 407 -3.70 -17.59 11.25
C THR A 407 -4.27 -16.49 10.36
N ALA A 408 -5.45 -16.71 9.79
CA ALA A 408 -6.20 -15.67 9.10
C ALA A 408 -6.87 -14.65 10.07
N GLY A 409 -6.48 -14.61 11.36
CA GLY A 409 -7.16 -13.86 12.42
C GLY A 409 -6.25 -13.03 13.34
N GLU A 410 -6.85 -12.30 14.28
CA GLU A 410 -6.25 -11.20 15.08
C GLU A 410 -5.10 -11.58 16.05
N LYS A 411 -4.84 -12.86 16.31
CA LYS A 411 -3.90 -13.30 17.36
C LYS A 411 -2.64 -14.00 16.86
N GLY A 412 -2.58 -14.37 15.58
CA GLY A 412 -1.42 -15.02 14.96
C GLY A 412 -0.74 -14.15 13.89
N VAL A 413 0.35 -14.66 13.32
CA VAL A 413 1.01 -14.04 12.17
C VAL A 413 0.10 -14.17 10.96
N SER A 414 -0.11 -13.10 10.19
CA SER A 414 -0.92 -13.19 8.96
C SER A 414 -0.15 -13.89 7.84
N GLY A 415 -0.87 -14.57 6.94
CA GLY A 415 -0.27 -15.22 5.77
C GLY A 415 0.53 -14.23 4.90
N ASP A 416 0.01 -13.01 4.69
CA ASP A 416 0.70 -11.96 3.94
C ASP A 416 2.02 -11.55 4.60
N ALA A 417 2.02 -11.41 5.93
CA ALA A 417 3.23 -11.07 6.68
C ALA A 417 4.28 -12.19 6.58
N ALA A 418 3.85 -13.45 6.64
CA ALA A 418 4.73 -14.61 6.50
C ALA A 418 5.32 -14.71 5.08
N VAL A 419 4.51 -14.53 4.03
CA VAL A 419 4.98 -14.48 2.63
C VAL A 419 5.97 -13.34 2.43
N LYS A 420 5.68 -12.15 2.97
CA LYS A 420 6.61 -11.01 2.91
C LYS A 420 7.92 -11.30 3.65
N PHE A 421 7.88 -11.98 4.79
CA PHE A 421 9.07 -12.39 5.54
C PHE A 421 9.98 -13.33 4.74
N VAL A 422 9.40 -14.33 4.05
CA VAL A 422 10.16 -15.24 3.16
C VAL A 422 10.82 -14.46 2.01
N LYS A 423 10.09 -13.53 1.38
CA LYS A 423 10.64 -12.66 0.32
C LYS A 423 11.79 -11.79 0.83
N LEU A 424 11.68 -11.25 2.04
CA LEU A 424 12.77 -10.49 2.66
C LEU A 424 13.99 -11.38 2.92
N ALA A 425 13.81 -12.60 3.46
CA ALA A 425 14.92 -13.52 3.68
C ALA A 425 15.69 -13.83 2.39
N PHE A 426 14.97 -13.99 1.27
CA PHE A 426 15.59 -14.12 -0.05
C PHE A 426 16.42 -12.88 -0.44
N SER A 427 15.85 -11.67 -0.29
CA SER A 427 16.53 -10.41 -0.65
C SER A 427 17.78 -10.10 0.19
N TYR A 428 17.83 -10.61 1.42
CA TYR A 428 18.98 -10.49 2.33
C TYR A 428 19.95 -11.66 2.23
N GLU A 429 19.67 -12.65 1.37
CA GLU A 429 20.45 -13.88 1.21
C GLU A 429 20.57 -14.74 2.49
N GLU A 430 19.59 -14.65 3.40
CA GLU A 430 19.54 -15.46 4.62
C GLU A 430 18.97 -16.85 4.29
N TRP A 431 19.75 -17.68 3.59
CA TRP A 431 19.29 -18.94 2.98
C TRP A 431 18.69 -19.93 3.97
N ASP A 432 19.32 -20.11 5.13
CA ASP A 432 18.83 -21.05 6.15
C ASP A 432 17.43 -20.65 6.63
N VAL A 433 17.21 -19.34 6.81
CA VAL A 433 15.93 -18.77 7.21
C VAL A 433 14.92 -18.83 6.07
N PHE A 434 15.35 -18.53 4.84
CA PHE A 434 14.51 -18.61 3.64
C PHE A 434 13.90 -20.00 3.47
N TYR A 435 14.73 -21.06 3.47
CA TYR A 435 14.22 -22.43 3.28
C TYR A 435 13.34 -22.89 4.44
N SER A 436 13.74 -22.60 5.69
CA SER A 436 12.96 -22.97 6.86
C SER A 436 11.60 -22.25 6.89
N ALA A 437 11.59 -20.94 6.63
CA ALA A 437 10.35 -20.16 6.58
C ALA A 437 9.47 -20.57 5.40
N LEU A 438 10.06 -20.89 4.24
CA LEU A 438 9.33 -21.39 3.08
C LEU A 438 8.60 -22.70 3.39
N GLU A 439 9.22 -23.64 4.12
CA GLU A 439 8.56 -24.89 4.52
C GLU A 439 7.31 -24.62 5.38
N PHE A 440 7.39 -23.72 6.37
CA PHE A 440 6.24 -23.36 7.19
C PHE A 440 5.13 -22.66 6.38
N VAL A 441 5.51 -21.76 5.47
CA VAL A 441 4.55 -21.01 4.65
C VAL A 441 3.91 -21.88 3.57
N ASP A 442 4.66 -22.76 2.92
CA ASP A 442 4.14 -23.65 1.87
C ASP A 442 3.13 -24.64 2.48
N ASN A 443 3.42 -25.20 3.65
CA ASN A 443 2.46 -26.02 4.39
C ASN A 443 1.17 -25.25 4.72
N PHE A 444 1.27 -23.97 5.09
CA PHE A 444 0.10 -23.11 5.30
C PHE A 444 -0.68 -22.87 4.01
N LEU A 445 -0.01 -22.50 2.92
CA LEU A 445 -0.64 -22.18 1.63
C LEU A 445 -1.34 -23.41 1.03
N GLN A 446 -0.73 -24.59 1.11
CA GLN A 446 -1.32 -25.85 0.65
C GLN A 446 -2.59 -26.23 1.42
N CYS A 447 -2.75 -25.75 2.66
CA CYS A 447 -3.94 -25.96 3.47
C CYS A 447 -5.06 -24.94 3.21
N GLN A 448 -4.85 -23.93 2.36
CA GLN A 448 -5.86 -22.91 2.04
C GLN A 448 -6.50 -23.19 0.67
N ASP A 449 -7.84 -23.28 0.64
CA ASP A 449 -8.60 -23.41 -0.61
C ASP A 449 -8.85 -22.06 -1.33
N ASP A 450 -8.36 -20.95 -0.78
CA ASP A 450 -8.63 -19.61 -1.30
C ASP A 450 -7.76 -19.31 -2.55
N PRO A 451 -8.36 -18.98 -3.71
CA PRO A 451 -7.63 -18.67 -4.93
C PRO A 451 -6.67 -17.47 -4.80
N THR A 452 -6.85 -16.60 -3.80
CA THR A 452 -5.94 -15.48 -3.54
C THR A 452 -4.52 -15.93 -3.18
N TRP A 453 -4.36 -17.10 -2.54
CA TRP A 453 -3.05 -17.63 -2.13
C TRP A 453 -2.27 -18.29 -3.25
N LYS A 454 -2.92 -18.70 -4.35
CA LYS A 454 -2.26 -19.30 -5.51
C LYS A 454 -1.18 -18.39 -6.09
N LYS A 455 -1.43 -17.07 -6.09
CA LYS A 455 -0.43 -16.10 -6.52
C LYS A 455 0.82 -16.15 -5.64
N ALA A 456 0.65 -16.12 -4.32
CA ALA A 456 1.76 -16.17 -3.38
C ALA A 456 2.55 -17.48 -3.49
N GLU A 457 1.85 -18.61 -3.68
CA GLU A 457 2.45 -19.93 -3.90
C GLU A 457 3.33 -19.95 -5.16
N ILE A 458 2.82 -19.45 -6.29
CA ILE A 458 3.56 -19.37 -7.56
C ILE A 458 4.78 -18.45 -7.41
N GLU A 459 4.62 -17.29 -6.76
CA GLU A 459 5.72 -16.35 -6.52
C GLU A 459 6.85 -16.98 -5.68
N LEU A 460 6.51 -17.72 -4.61
CA LEU A 460 7.50 -18.39 -3.76
C LEU A 460 8.19 -19.55 -4.49
N LYS A 461 7.45 -20.32 -5.30
CA LYS A 461 8.03 -21.35 -6.18
C LYS A 461 9.00 -20.75 -7.18
N LEU A 462 8.64 -19.63 -7.81
CA LEU A 462 9.50 -18.91 -8.73
C LEU A 462 10.82 -18.46 -8.05
N LEU A 463 10.76 -17.92 -6.83
CA LEU A 463 11.97 -17.52 -6.09
C LEU A 463 12.92 -18.70 -5.84
N THR A 464 12.40 -19.88 -5.50
CA THR A 464 13.20 -21.10 -5.33
C THR A 464 13.92 -21.50 -6.63
N LEU A 465 13.25 -21.36 -7.78
CA LEU A 465 13.82 -21.65 -9.10
C LEU A 465 14.82 -20.58 -9.56
N MET A 466 14.58 -19.32 -9.20
CA MET A 466 15.45 -18.19 -9.52
C MET A 466 16.73 -18.16 -8.70
N ARG A 467 16.72 -18.72 -7.48
CA ARG A 467 17.88 -18.77 -6.57
C ARG A 467 19.18 -19.22 -7.25
N PRO A 468 19.28 -20.40 -7.90
CA PRO A 468 20.51 -20.85 -8.55
C PRO A 468 20.89 -20.00 -9.78
N LEU A 469 19.94 -19.33 -10.42
CA LEU A 469 20.16 -18.50 -11.60
C LEU A 469 20.74 -17.13 -11.25
N VAL A 470 20.24 -16.53 -10.16
CA VAL A 470 20.63 -15.19 -9.69
C VAL A 470 21.89 -15.23 -8.81
N PHE A 471 22.13 -16.34 -8.09
CA PHE A 471 23.29 -16.50 -7.20
C PHE A 471 24.15 -17.74 -7.54
N PRO A 472 24.76 -17.81 -8.73
CA PRO A 472 25.63 -18.91 -9.09
C PRO A 472 26.89 -18.93 -8.19
N GLY A 473 27.10 -20.02 -7.45
CA GLY A 473 28.35 -20.27 -6.71
C GLY A 473 28.31 -20.13 -5.18
N LYS A 474 27.17 -19.80 -4.55
CA LYS A 474 27.07 -19.68 -3.06
C LYS A 474 26.70 -20.99 -2.32
N PHE A 475 26.80 -22.15 -2.96
CA PHE A 475 26.58 -23.45 -2.30
C PHE A 475 27.61 -24.50 -2.77
N GLU A 476 28.76 -24.58 -2.10
CA GLU A 476 29.51 -25.83 -1.99
C GLU A 476 29.36 -26.39 -0.57
N ARG A 477 28.64 -27.53 -0.49
CA ARG A 477 28.53 -28.52 0.60
C ARG A 477 27.71 -28.18 1.86
N SER A 478 26.67 -29.00 2.11
CA SER A 478 26.77 -30.16 3.02
C SER A 478 25.38 -30.79 3.28
N PHE A 479 25.04 -31.85 2.55
CA PHE A 479 24.11 -32.86 3.07
C PHE A 479 24.92 -33.81 3.96
N PRO A 480 24.59 -34.01 5.25
CA PRO A 480 25.18 -35.08 6.03
C PRO A 480 24.51 -36.38 5.61
N VAL A 481 25.14 -37.12 4.68
CA VAL A 481 24.80 -38.53 4.48
C VAL A 481 25.42 -39.30 5.64
N THR A 482 24.53 -39.84 6.48
CA THR A 482 24.81 -40.75 7.58
C THR A 482 25.72 -41.88 7.10
N GLY A 483 26.81 -42.12 7.84
CA GLY A 483 27.85 -43.05 7.45
C GLY A 483 27.44 -44.52 7.50
N ASP A 484 28.20 -45.34 6.76
CA ASP A 484 28.54 -46.66 7.25
C ASP A 484 29.96 -47.05 6.82
N ASN A 485 30.70 -47.63 7.78
CA ASN A 485 32.10 -48.00 7.66
C ASN A 485 32.24 -49.41 7.06
N ARG A 486 33.16 -49.62 6.12
CA ARG A 486 33.96 -50.86 6.08
C ARG A 486 35.32 -50.67 5.41
N LYS A 487 36.30 -51.35 6.00
CA LYS A 487 37.75 -51.17 5.90
C LYS A 487 38.42 -51.86 4.70
N GLU A 488 39.59 -51.30 4.38
CA GLU A 488 40.87 -51.94 3.99
C GLU A 488 41.08 -52.52 2.57
N ALA A 489 41.92 -51.79 1.80
CA ALA A 489 43.31 -52.14 1.46
C ALA A 489 43.70 -52.21 -0.04
N SER A 490 44.86 -51.60 -0.30
CA SER A 490 45.86 -51.82 -1.36
C SER A 490 45.86 -50.97 -2.65
N THR A 491 46.94 -50.19 -2.72
CA THR A 491 47.68 -49.53 -3.80
C THR A 491 47.84 -50.33 -5.10
N LEU A 492 47.64 -49.71 -6.28
CA LEU A 492 48.70 -49.17 -7.18
C LEU A 492 48.12 -48.64 -8.52
N GLN A 493 48.58 -47.44 -8.90
CA GLN A 493 48.82 -46.88 -10.26
C GLN A 493 47.95 -47.27 -11.47
N GLY A 494 47.46 -46.24 -12.19
CA GLY A 494 47.39 -46.29 -13.66
C GLY A 494 46.36 -45.40 -14.36
N SER A 495 46.84 -44.26 -14.89
CA SER A 495 46.42 -43.62 -16.15
C SER A 495 45.06 -42.91 -16.28
N GLU A 496 45.21 -41.64 -16.63
CA GLU A 496 44.24 -40.70 -17.20
C GLU A 496 43.40 -41.28 -18.36
N LYS A 497 42.10 -40.92 -18.42
CA LYS A 497 41.52 -40.02 -19.47
C LYS A 497 39.99 -40.04 -19.43
N THR A 498 39.44 -38.85 -19.15
CA THR A 498 38.22 -38.21 -19.67
C THR A 498 37.22 -39.09 -20.41
N GLN A 499 36.04 -39.29 -19.84
CA GLN A 499 34.85 -39.76 -20.56
C GLN A 499 33.72 -38.74 -20.45
N THR A 500 33.50 -38.06 -21.56
CA THR A 500 32.30 -37.32 -21.94
C THR A 500 31.05 -38.20 -21.86
N VAL A 501 29.99 -37.70 -21.24
CA VAL A 501 28.61 -38.16 -21.50
C VAL A 501 27.79 -36.95 -21.90
N ARG A 502 27.44 -36.91 -23.19
CA ARG A 502 26.54 -35.95 -23.82
C ARG A 502 25.21 -36.67 -24.11
N ASN A 503 24.13 -36.00 -23.71
CA ASN A 503 22.74 -35.96 -24.20
C ASN A 503 21.95 -37.21 -24.65
N GLU A 504 20.65 -37.10 -24.31
CA GLU A 504 19.45 -37.53 -25.04
C GLU A 504 19.13 -39.04 -24.99
N CYS A 505 17.88 -39.46 -24.78
CA CYS A 505 16.71 -38.99 -25.52
C CYS A 505 15.37 -39.22 -24.76
N CYS A 506 14.44 -38.30 -25.01
CA CYS A 506 13.00 -38.41 -24.82
C CYS A 506 12.41 -39.65 -25.51
N SER A 507 11.26 -40.13 -25.02
CA SER A 507 10.23 -40.68 -25.90
C SER A 507 8.85 -40.23 -25.40
N GLU A 508 8.00 -39.98 -26.40
CA GLU A 508 6.83 -39.13 -26.40
C GLU A 508 5.66 -39.67 -25.57
N SER A 509 4.93 -38.78 -24.88
CA SER A 509 3.48 -38.74 -25.00
C SER A 509 2.95 -37.35 -24.61
N VAL A 510 2.09 -36.82 -25.47
CA VAL A 510 1.47 -35.49 -25.37
C VAL A 510 0.35 -35.52 -24.31
N LYS A 511 0.46 -34.66 -23.28
CA LYS A 511 -0.58 -34.00 -22.42
C LYS A 511 -0.04 -33.73 -20.99
N PRO A 512 -0.61 -32.78 -20.22
CA PRO A 512 -0.80 -31.34 -20.49
C PRO A 512 0.50 -30.55 -20.19
N GLU A 513 0.57 -29.26 -20.55
CA GLU A 513 1.71 -28.38 -20.22
C GLU A 513 2.06 -28.48 -18.73
N ASP A 514 3.29 -28.87 -18.42
CA ASP A 514 3.79 -29.01 -17.06
C ASP A 514 3.97 -27.60 -16.46
N PRO A 515 3.21 -27.20 -15.42
CA PRO A 515 3.33 -25.88 -14.80
C PRO A 515 4.75 -25.57 -14.32
N PHE A 516 5.52 -26.62 -14.02
CA PHE A 516 6.92 -26.50 -13.62
C PHE A 516 7.84 -26.11 -14.79
N HIS A 517 7.55 -26.58 -16.01
CA HIS A 517 8.28 -26.21 -17.21
C HIS A 517 8.09 -24.73 -17.55
N ASP A 518 6.85 -24.24 -17.48
CA ASP A 518 6.52 -22.83 -17.73
C ASP A 518 7.15 -21.90 -16.68
N LEU A 519 7.15 -22.31 -15.41
CA LEU A 519 7.82 -21.59 -14.33
C LEU A 519 9.35 -21.55 -14.50
N MET A 520 9.95 -22.62 -15.00
CA MET A 520 11.38 -22.67 -15.31
C MET A 520 11.75 -21.77 -16.51
N ILE A 521 10.91 -21.76 -17.55
CA ILE A 521 11.06 -20.83 -18.69
C ILE A 521 10.95 -19.39 -18.19
N LEU A 522 9.96 -19.10 -17.33
CA LEU A 522 9.79 -17.78 -16.72
C LEU A 522 11.02 -17.39 -15.89
N ALA A 523 11.49 -18.24 -14.98
CA ALA A 523 12.68 -17.97 -14.15
C ALA A 523 13.93 -17.68 -15.00
N THR A 524 14.14 -18.46 -16.05
CA THR A 524 15.29 -18.31 -16.96
C THR A 524 15.19 -17.04 -17.79
N THR A 525 13.99 -16.73 -18.29
CA THR A 525 13.71 -15.49 -19.03
C THR A 525 13.94 -14.28 -18.14
N VAL A 526 13.39 -14.29 -16.92
CA VAL A 526 13.58 -13.22 -15.94
C VAL A 526 15.06 -13.03 -15.60
N SER A 527 15.80 -14.11 -15.32
CA SER A 527 17.24 -14.05 -15.07
C SER A 527 18.01 -13.45 -16.25
N SER A 528 17.62 -13.78 -17.49
CA SER A 528 18.24 -13.22 -18.69
C SER A 528 17.97 -11.72 -18.86
N CYS A 529 16.74 -11.26 -18.56
CA CYS A 529 16.37 -9.84 -18.60
C CYS A 529 17.12 -9.03 -17.53
N ILE A 530 17.28 -9.58 -16.33
CA ILE A 530 18.04 -8.94 -15.24
C ILE A 530 19.54 -8.84 -15.59
N SER A 531 20.07 -9.86 -16.28
CA SER A 531 21.50 -9.91 -16.63
C SER A 531 21.89 -9.03 -17.82
N THR A 532 20.93 -8.52 -18.60
CA THR A 532 21.20 -7.85 -19.89
C THR A 532 20.96 -6.34 -19.90
N SER A 533 20.55 -5.69 -18.80
CA SER A 533 20.19 -4.27 -18.87
C SER A 533 20.18 -3.50 -17.53
N GLU A 534 20.86 -2.36 -17.50
CA GLU A 534 20.69 -1.27 -16.50
C GLU A 534 19.39 -0.45 -16.72
N GLN A 535 18.63 -0.69 -17.79
CA GLN A 535 17.43 0.07 -18.19
C GLN A 535 16.10 -0.72 -18.15
N VAL A 536 16.10 -2.02 -17.85
CA VAL A 536 14.90 -2.90 -17.94
C VAL A 536 14.16 -3.10 -16.59
N ILE A 537 14.70 -2.57 -15.49
CA ILE A 537 14.11 -2.71 -14.14
C ILE A 537 12.68 -2.13 -14.07
N THR A 538 12.39 -1.08 -14.84
CA THR A 538 11.06 -0.46 -14.90
C THR A 538 10.04 -1.28 -15.68
N GLU A 539 10.48 -2.14 -16.60
CA GLU A 539 9.59 -3.03 -17.38
C GLU A 539 9.28 -4.33 -16.62
N PHE A 540 10.12 -4.71 -15.65
CA PHE A 540 9.99 -5.95 -14.90
C PHE A 540 8.91 -5.90 -13.81
N GLU A 541 8.77 -4.78 -13.08
CA GLU A 541 7.63 -4.58 -12.18
C GLU A 541 6.30 -4.61 -12.96
N THR A 542 6.28 -4.03 -14.17
CA THR A 542 5.14 -4.06 -15.09
C THR A 542 4.87 -5.45 -15.65
N PHE A 543 5.90 -6.27 -15.90
CA PHE A 543 5.75 -7.62 -16.44
C PHE A 543 5.20 -8.61 -15.41
N LEU A 544 5.71 -8.59 -14.16
CA LEU A 544 5.13 -9.40 -13.06
C LEU A 544 3.68 -8.98 -12.76
N LEU A 545 3.35 -7.69 -12.92
CA LEU A 545 1.97 -7.20 -12.83
C LEU A 545 1.11 -7.61 -14.04
N ASN A 546 1.65 -7.66 -15.25
CA ASN A 546 0.90 -8.01 -16.46
C ASN A 546 0.64 -9.52 -16.61
N VAL A 547 1.57 -10.38 -16.18
CA VAL A 547 1.32 -11.83 -16.09
C VAL A 547 0.25 -12.12 -15.03
N SER A 548 0.17 -11.30 -13.96
CA SER A 548 -0.83 -11.44 -12.88
C SER A 548 -2.28 -11.07 -13.23
N LEU A 549 -2.58 -10.68 -14.48
CA LEU A 549 -3.92 -10.31 -14.94
C LEU A 549 -4.49 -11.24 -16.01
N ASN A 550 -3.69 -12.15 -16.58
CA ASN A 550 -4.09 -13.07 -17.65
C ASN A 550 -4.08 -14.56 -17.23
N LEU A 551 -3.89 -14.84 -15.93
CA LEU A 551 -4.18 -16.09 -15.22
C LEU A 551 -5.08 -15.74 -14.04
#